data_AF-A0A396C6X0-F1
#
_entry.id   AF-A0A396C6X0-F1
#
_cell.length_a   1.000
_cell.length_b   1.000
_cell.length_c   1.000
_cell.angle_alpha   90.00
_cell.angle_beta   90.00
_cell.angle_gamma   90.00
#
_symmetry.space_group_name_H-M   'P 1'
#
loop_
_entity.id
_entity.type
_entity.pdbx_description
1 polymer ?
#
loop_
_entity_poly.entity_id
_entity_poly.type
_entity_poly.pdbx_seq_one_letter_code
_entity_poly.pdbx_strand_id
1 'polypeptide(L)'
;MAQNISTSPGAGRTTEELLPFIYVKVFLRDKDGKEDYFTTPIRLSEEDAYNYYVGQWWNRGIEDDYFMLCYKIEILHPEKPVTVKNQNNKQYGKTQ
;
A
#
# COMPACT_ATOMS: atom_id res chain seq x y z
N MET A 1 -41.06 -25.08 -28.15
CA MET A 1 -41.06 -23.81 -27.41
C MET A 1 -39.61 -23.44 -27.15
N ALA A 2 -39.16 -22.34 -27.75
CA ALA A 2 -37.75 -21.95 -27.84
C ALA A 2 -37.25 -21.36 -26.51
N GLN A 3 -35.99 -21.64 -26.18
CA GLN A 3 -35.30 -21.12 -25.01
C GLN A 3 -34.89 -19.66 -25.27
N ASN A 4 -35.32 -18.75 -24.40
CA ASN A 4 -34.90 -17.35 -24.43
C ASN A 4 -33.50 -17.22 -23.84
N ILE A 5 -32.51 -17.06 -24.71
CA ILE A 5 -31.14 -16.70 -24.35
C ILE A 5 -31.12 -15.18 -24.15
N SER A 6 -31.10 -14.73 -22.90
CA SER A 6 -30.86 -13.32 -22.58
C SER A 6 -29.35 -13.08 -22.65
N THR A 7 -28.90 -12.59 -23.81
CA THR A 7 -27.55 -12.07 -23.99
C THR A 7 -27.48 -10.74 -23.24
N SER A 8 -26.95 -10.75 -22.01
CA SER A 8 -26.64 -9.51 -21.30
C SER A 8 -25.45 -8.83 -22.01
N PRO A 9 -25.55 -7.54 -22.39
CA PRO A 9 -24.44 -6.84 -23.01
C PRO A 9 -23.33 -6.69 -21.97
N GLY A 10 -22.11 -7.09 -22.35
CA GLY A 10 -20.94 -7.03 -21.49
C GLY A 10 -20.82 -5.65 -20.85
N ALA A 11 -21.02 -5.61 -19.54
CA ALA A 11 -20.67 -4.46 -18.73
C ALA A 11 -19.16 -4.25 -18.88
N GLY A 12 -18.79 -3.18 -19.58
CA GLY A 12 -17.42 -2.69 -19.56
C GLY A 12 -17.01 -2.56 -18.10
N ARG A 13 -16.00 -3.32 -17.69
CA ARG A 13 -15.34 -3.10 -16.41
C ARG A 13 -14.71 -1.73 -16.51
N THR A 14 -15.41 -0.70 -16.03
CA THR A 14 -14.76 0.51 -15.56
C THR A 14 -13.68 0.04 -14.62
N THR A 15 -12.42 0.26 -15.00
CA THR A 15 -11.31 0.15 -14.09
C THR A 15 -11.63 1.09 -12.94
N GLU A 16 -12.28 0.59 -11.88
CA GLU A 16 -12.36 1.32 -10.62
C GLU A 16 -10.92 1.69 -10.31
N GLU A 17 -10.65 2.99 -10.29
CA GLU A 17 -9.32 3.53 -10.13
C GLU A 17 -8.79 3.04 -8.78
N LEU A 18 -8.02 1.94 -8.83
CA LEU A 18 -7.54 1.30 -7.62
C LEU A 18 -6.69 2.32 -6.88
N LEU A 19 -7.02 2.54 -5.60
CA LEU A 19 -6.26 3.45 -4.74
C LEU A 19 -4.74 3.19 -4.86
N PRO A 20 -3.93 4.25 -4.85
CA PRO A 20 -2.48 4.10 -4.85
C PRO A 20 -2.05 3.29 -3.63
N PHE A 21 -0.98 2.50 -3.79
CA PHE A 21 -0.39 1.83 -2.65
C PHE A 21 0.23 2.86 -1.71
N ILE A 22 -0.06 2.71 -0.42
CA ILE A 22 0.70 3.33 0.66
C ILE A 22 1.49 2.25 1.40
N TYR A 23 2.65 2.61 1.94
CA TYR A 23 3.39 1.72 2.81
C TYR A 23 3.04 2.06 4.25
N VAL A 24 2.69 1.05 5.03
CA VAL A 24 2.37 1.22 6.45
C VAL A 24 3.34 0.41 7.27
N LYS A 25 4.00 1.07 8.23
CA LYS A 25 4.75 0.42 9.29
C LYS A 25 3.82 0.20 10.47
N VAL A 26 3.60 -1.07 10.82
CA VAL A 26 2.69 -1.52 11.86
C VAL A 26 3.52 -1.88 13.09
N PHE A 27 3.23 -1.25 14.22
CA PHE A 27 3.93 -1.50 15.49
C PHE A 27 3.08 -2.39 16.38
N LEU A 28 3.69 -3.46 16.85
CA LEU A 28 3.06 -4.53 17.62
C LEU A 28 3.63 -4.57 19.03
N ARG A 29 2.79 -4.90 20.01
CA ARG A 29 3.19 -5.13 21.40
C ARG A 29 2.47 -6.33 21.97
N ASP A 30 3.19 -7.24 22.61
CA ASP A 30 2.58 -8.37 23.32
C ASP A 30 2.09 -7.98 24.72
N LYS A 31 1.49 -8.95 25.42
CA LYS A 31 0.98 -8.78 26.79
C LYS A 31 2.06 -8.43 27.82
N ASP A 32 3.32 -8.83 27.57
CA ASP A 32 4.45 -8.65 28.48
C ASP A 32 5.24 -7.36 28.14
N GLY A 33 4.80 -6.62 27.11
CA GLY A 33 5.38 -5.36 26.67
C GLY A 33 6.47 -5.48 25.61
N LYS A 34 6.75 -6.68 25.09
CA LYS A 34 7.71 -6.88 24.00
C LYS A 34 7.16 -6.28 22.71
N GLU A 35 8.00 -5.48 22.05
CA GLU A 35 7.63 -4.79 20.82
C GLU A 35 8.18 -5.52 19.58
N ASP A 36 7.46 -5.39 18.47
CA ASP A 36 7.89 -5.82 17.13
C ASP A 36 7.27 -4.88 16.08
N TYR A 37 7.69 -4.98 14.82
CA TYR A 37 7.07 -4.25 13.73
C TYR A 37 7.19 -4.97 12.39
N PHE A 38 6.29 -4.64 11.48
CA PHE A 38 6.44 -5.02 10.07
C PHE A 38 6.01 -3.86 9.16
N THR A 39 6.42 -3.92 7.90
CA THR A 39 6.01 -2.95 6.89
C THR A 39 5.29 -3.68 5.76
N THR A 40 4.16 -3.13 5.32
CA THR A 40 3.36 -3.74 4.26
C THR A 40 2.77 -2.67 3.33
N PRO A 41 2.74 -2.91 2.01
CA PRO A 41 2.00 -2.09 1.07
C PRO A 41 0.50 -2.43 1.12
N ILE A 42 -0.37 -1.42 1.20
CA ILE A 42 -1.83 -1.59 1.22
C ILE A 42 -2.50 -0.58 0.28
N ARG A 43 -3.71 -0.92 -0.20
CA ARG A 43 -4.56 -0.01 -0.99
C ARG A 43 -5.73 0.49 -0.14
N LEU A 44 -5.39 1.23 0.90
CA LEU A 44 -6.34 1.88 1.80
C LEU A 44 -6.00 3.37 1.91
N SER A 45 -6.98 4.18 2.26
CA SER A 45 -6.70 5.54 2.73
C SER A 45 -5.90 5.48 4.04
N GLU A 46 -5.25 6.58 4.44
CA GLU A 46 -4.52 6.62 5.71
C GLU A 46 -5.46 6.39 6.92
N GLU A 47 -6.69 6.90 6.85
CA GLU A 47 -7.71 6.71 7.89
C GLU A 47 -8.18 5.25 7.95
N ASP A 48 -8.47 4.64 6.80
CA ASP A 48 -8.87 3.23 6.75
C ASP A 48 -7.74 2.31 7.20
N ALA A 49 -6.48 2.65 6.89
CA ALA A 49 -5.32 1.94 7.39
C ALA A 49 -5.24 1.98 8.91
N TYR A 50 -5.47 3.16 9.51
CA TYR A 50 -5.51 3.31 10.96
C TYR A 50 -6.59 2.42 11.58
N ASN A 51 -7.81 2.49 11.05
CA ASN A 51 -8.95 1.70 11.54
C ASN A 51 -8.74 0.19 11.34
N TYR A 52 -8.06 -0.21 10.27
CA TYR A 52 -7.78 -1.61 9.97
C TYR A 52 -6.72 -2.20 10.90
N TYR A 53 -5.68 -1.45 11.26
CA TYR A 53 -4.56 -1.98 12.05
C TYR A 53 -4.70 -1.73 13.55
N VAL A 54 -4.95 -0.48 13.96
CA VAL A 54 -4.85 -0.08 15.37
C VAL A 54 -5.96 -0.73 16.19
N GLY A 55 -5.57 -1.35 17.31
CA GLY A 55 -6.48 -2.10 18.18
C GLY A 55 -6.68 -3.57 17.77
N GLN A 56 -6.17 -4.01 16.61
CA GLN A 56 -6.27 -5.41 16.18
C GLN A 56 -5.14 -6.27 16.75
N TRP A 57 -5.47 -7.53 17.06
CA TRP A 57 -4.50 -8.55 17.47
C TRP A 57 -4.03 -9.34 16.26
N TRP A 58 -2.71 -9.46 16.12
CA TRP A 58 -2.05 -10.11 14.98
C TRP A 58 -1.26 -11.32 15.47
N ASN A 59 -1.44 -12.46 14.80
CA ASN A 59 -0.60 -13.64 15.02
C ASN A 59 0.70 -13.47 14.23
N ARG A 60 1.85 -13.54 14.91
CA ARG A 60 3.16 -13.36 14.28
C ARG A 60 3.62 -14.57 13.46
N GLY A 61 3.02 -15.75 13.67
CA GLY A 61 3.17 -16.93 12.82
C GLY A 61 4.56 -17.58 12.80
N ILE A 62 5.43 -17.30 13.78
CA ILE A 62 6.81 -17.86 13.83
C ILE A 62 6.94 -18.98 14.87
N GLU A 63 6.30 -18.86 16.03
CA GLU A 63 6.26 -19.88 17.08
C GLU A 63 4.89 -19.82 17.76
N ASP A 64 4.12 -20.92 17.72
CA ASP A 64 2.76 -21.02 18.25
C ASP A 64 1.83 -19.84 17.84
N ASP A 65 0.66 -19.77 18.48
CA ASP A 65 -0.24 -18.61 18.37
C ASP A 65 0.31 -17.43 19.19
N TYR A 66 1.41 -16.82 18.71
CA TYR A 66 1.99 -15.64 19.33
C TYR A 66 1.28 -14.37 18.86
N PHE A 67 0.25 -13.98 19.62
CA PHE A 67 -0.56 -12.79 19.37
C PHE A 67 0.09 -11.51 19.92
N MET A 68 0.09 -10.46 19.10
CA MET A 68 0.53 -9.12 19.48
C MET A 68 -0.50 -8.07 19.07
N LEU A 69 -0.74 -7.08 19.93
CA LEU A 69 -1.64 -5.96 19.66
C LEU A 69 -0.94 -4.92 18.79
N CYS A 70 -1.58 -4.50 17.71
CA CYS A 70 -1.16 -3.30 17.01
C CYS A 70 -1.60 -2.05 17.77
N TYR A 71 -0.65 -1.31 18.33
CA TYR A 71 -0.91 -0.11 19.13
C TYR A 71 -0.62 1.20 18.39
N LYS A 72 0.06 1.14 17.24
CA LYS A 72 0.42 2.31 16.42
C LYS A 72 0.69 1.90 14.98
N ILE A 73 0.40 2.79 14.04
CA ILE A 73 0.93 2.73 12.68
C ILE A 73 1.68 4.00 12.30
N GLU A 74 2.56 3.91 11.30
CA GLU A 74 3.17 5.03 10.60
C GLU A 74 2.99 4.86 9.09
N ILE A 75 2.50 5.90 8.42
CA ILE A 75 2.42 5.93 6.96
C ILE A 75 3.78 6.37 6.41
N LEU A 76 4.35 5.56 5.52
CA LEU A 76 5.61 5.84 4.85
C LEU A 76 5.29 6.35 3.44
N HIS A 77 5.46 7.64 3.22
CA HIS A 77 5.38 8.21 1.88
C HIS A 77 6.72 7.96 1.18
N PRO A 78 6.76 7.25 0.03
CA PRO A 78 7.97 7.21 -0.77
C PRO A 78 8.36 8.64 -1.13
N GLU A 79 9.64 8.98 -0.98
CA GLU A 79 10.15 10.29 -1.38
C GLU A 79 9.72 10.58 -2.82
N LYS A 80 9.10 11.74 -3.04
CA LYS A 80 8.76 12.17 -4.40
C LYS A 80 10.07 12.16 -5.21
N PRO A 81 10.09 11.57 -6.41
CA PRO A 81 11.30 11.59 -7.22
C PRO A 81 11.76 13.03 -7.39
N VAL A 82 12.99 13.32 -6.96
CA VAL A 82 13.62 14.62 -7.17
C VAL A 82 13.73 14.83 -8.67
N THR A 83 12.91 15.71 -9.23
CA THR A 83 13.02 16.11 -10.64
C THR A 83 14.30 16.94 -10.80
N VAL A 84 15.42 16.28 -11.09
CA VAL A 84 16.66 16.97 -11.47
C VAL A 84 16.43 17.61 -12.83
N LYS A 85 16.19 18.92 -12.86
CA LYS A 85 16.21 19.71 -14.09
C LYS A 85 17.66 19.82 -14.57
N ASN A 86 18.07 18.93 -15.46
CA ASN A 86 19.36 19.05 -16.13
C ASN A 86 19.35 20.27 -17.07
N GLN A 87 19.88 21.40 -16.59
CA GLN A 87 20.36 22.48 -17.45
C GLN A 87 21.78 22.13 -17.88
N ASN A 88 21.97 21.60 -19.09
CA ASN A 88 23.28 21.54 -19.74
C ASN A 88 23.11 21.59 -21.27
N ASN A 89 22.85 22.79 -21.81
CA ASN A 89 23.09 23.07 -23.21
C ASN A 89 24.60 23.16 -23.44
N LYS A 90 25.25 22.03 -23.75
CA LYS A 90 26.59 22.02 -24.34
C LYS A 90 26.47 22.23 -25.85
N GLN A 91 26.55 23.49 -26.29
CA GLN A 91 26.86 23.81 -27.68
C GLN A 91 28.38 23.72 -27.85
N TYR A 92 28.90 22.56 -28.27
CA TYR A 92 30.25 22.47 -28.79
C TYR A 92 30.23 22.74 -30.28
N GLY A 93 30.87 23.85 -30.67
CA GLY A 93 31.15 24.17 -32.07
C GLY A 93 31.96 23.04 -32.72
N LYS A 94 31.60 22.75 -33.98
CA LYS A 94 32.46 22.00 -34.89
C LYS A 94 32.94 22.94 -35.97
N THR A 95 34.22 23.28 -35.88
CA THR A 95 35.05 23.70 -37.00
C THR A 95 35.39 22.45 -37.81
N GLN A 96 35.10 22.47 -39.11
CA GLN A 96 36.00 22.13 -40.22
C GLN A 96 35.31 22.41 -41.53
#